data_AF-A0A9P7E5F8-F1
#
_entry.id   AF-A0A9P7E5F8-F1
#
_cell.length_a   1.000
_cell.length_b   1.000
_cell.length_c   1.000
_cell.angle_alpha   90.00
_cell.angle_beta   90.00
_cell.angle_gamma   90.00
#
_symmetry.space_group_name_H-M   'P 1'
#
loop_
_entity.id
_entity.type
_entity.pdbx_description
1 polymer ?
#
loop_
_entity_poly.entity_id
_entity_poly.type
_entity_poly.pdbx_seq_one_letter_code
_entity_poly.pdbx_strand_id
1 'polypeptide(L)'
;MCQRLISCIIALVVASRMSHVGYTKLCDALQRQRVARDTRDAAAARSFFGGNLDHLAAQGMFKYAKSGLPKLMNKDVDVARKWRELLTVDCALAQRWEGSPLADLQSSLLPVRSLRACHICVV
;
A
#
# COMPACT_ATOMS: atom_id res chain seq x y z
N MET A 1 -19.54 -22.61 27.21
CA MET A 1 -18.99 -23.46 26.12
C MET A 1 -18.70 -22.58 24.92
N CYS A 2 -17.42 -22.44 24.58
CA CYS A 2 -16.86 -21.27 23.91
C CYS A 2 -17.11 -21.22 22.39
N GLN A 3 -17.77 -20.16 21.95
CA GLN A 3 -17.94 -19.72 20.54
C GLN A 3 -16.61 -19.68 19.76
N ARG A 4 -15.47 -19.60 20.46
CA ARG A 4 -14.11 -19.68 19.92
C ARG A 4 -13.76 -21.03 19.30
N LEU A 5 -14.30 -22.15 19.79
CA LEU A 5 -14.02 -23.49 19.25
C LEU A 5 -14.74 -23.72 17.91
N ILE A 6 -15.95 -23.18 17.75
CA ILE A 6 -16.73 -23.30 16.51
C ILE A 6 -16.06 -22.51 15.37
N SER A 7 -15.54 -21.30 15.64
CA SER A 7 -14.78 -20.55 14.63
C SER A 7 -13.50 -21.27 14.19
N CYS A 8 -12.77 -21.92 15.10
CA CYS A 8 -11.56 -22.66 14.76
C CYS A 8 -11.85 -23.89 13.89
N ILE A 9 -12.92 -24.61 14.18
CA ILE A 9 -13.33 -25.80 13.41
C ILE A 9 -13.80 -25.38 12.01
N ILE A 10 -14.56 -24.28 11.88
CA ILE A 10 -14.97 -23.76 10.56
C ILE A 10 -13.75 -23.32 9.73
N ALA A 11 -12.77 -22.64 10.34
CA ALA A 11 -11.53 -22.24 9.67
C ALA A 11 -10.70 -23.46 9.20
N LEU A 12 -10.62 -24.52 10.01
CA LEU A 12 -9.92 -25.76 9.68
C LEU A 12 -10.64 -26.55 8.56
N VAL A 13 -11.97 -26.61 8.57
CA VAL A 13 -12.75 -27.31 7.54
C VAL A 13 -12.69 -26.59 6.19
N VAL A 14 -12.68 -25.25 6.18
CA VAL A 14 -12.51 -24.44 4.96
C VAL A 14 -11.09 -24.60 4.40
N ALA A 15 -10.06 -24.67 5.26
CA ALA A 15 -8.69 -24.91 4.82
C ALA A 15 -8.48 -26.32 4.23
N SER A 16 -9.15 -27.34 4.78
CA SER A 16 -8.99 -28.75 4.36
C SER A 16 -9.72 -29.14 3.06
N ARG A 17 -10.59 -28.29 2.50
CA ARG A 17 -11.31 -28.57 1.23
C ARG A 17 -10.84 -27.74 0.03
N MET A 18 -9.77 -26.96 0.17
CA MET A 18 -9.33 -26.06 -0.88
C MET A 18 -8.53 -26.84 -1.92
N SER A 19 -9.13 -27.12 -3.07
CA SER A 19 -8.42 -27.68 -4.22
C SER A 19 -7.27 -26.76 -4.63
N HIS A 20 -6.19 -27.33 -5.19
CA HIS A 20 -5.06 -26.55 -5.70
C HIS A 20 -5.53 -25.42 -6.63
N VAL A 21 -6.53 -25.69 -7.47
CA VAL A 21 -7.16 -24.69 -8.37
C VAL A 21 -7.85 -23.56 -7.61
N GLY A 22 -8.52 -23.84 -6.48
CA GLY A 22 -9.12 -22.83 -5.61
C GLY A 22 -8.08 -21.94 -4.93
N TYR A 23 -6.99 -22.54 -4.46
CA TYR A 23 -5.87 -21.81 -3.88
C TYR A 23 -5.16 -20.91 -4.92
N THR A 24 -4.87 -21.43 -6.11
CA THR A 24 -4.26 -20.63 -7.20
C THR A 24 -5.16 -19.46 -7.60
N LYS A 25 -6.47 -19.66 -7.74
CA LYS A 25 -7.41 -18.58 -8.05
C LYS A 25 -7.44 -17.50 -6.97
N LEU A 26 -7.36 -17.89 -5.69
CA LEU A 26 -7.29 -16.95 -4.59
C LEU A 26 -5.97 -16.15 -4.63
N CYS A 27 -4.84 -16.82 -4.85
CA CYS A 27 -3.54 -16.16 -5.02
C CYS A 27 -3.54 -15.18 -6.20
N ASP A 28 -4.11 -15.56 -7.34
CA ASP A 28 -4.24 -14.68 -8.51
C ASP A 28 -5.13 -13.47 -8.20
N ALA A 29 -6.25 -13.67 -7.52
CA ALA A 29 -7.14 -12.58 -7.13
C ALA A 29 -6.42 -11.59 -6.18
N LEU A 30 -5.72 -12.10 -5.17
CA LEU A 30 -4.94 -11.29 -4.24
C LEU A 30 -3.80 -10.56 -4.95
N GLN A 31 -3.13 -11.22 -5.91
CA GLN A 31 -2.08 -10.61 -6.69
C GLN A 31 -2.61 -9.47 -7.57
N ARG A 32 -3.74 -9.68 -8.25
CA ARG A 32 -4.40 -8.62 -9.05
C ARG A 32 -4.81 -7.43 -8.19
N GLN A 33 -5.36 -7.68 -6.99
CA GLN A 33 -5.69 -6.60 -6.06
C GLN A 33 -4.46 -5.81 -5.61
N ARG A 34 -3.35 -6.50 -5.30
CA ARG A 34 -2.08 -5.86 -4.91
C ARG A 34 -1.52 -5.02 -6.06
N VAL A 35 -1.48 -5.54 -7.28
CA VAL A 35 -1.02 -4.81 -8.47
C VAL A 35 -1.89 -3.58 -8.71
N ALA A 36 -3.22 -3.72 -8.68
CA ALA A 36 -4.13 -2.60 -8.87
C ALA A 36 -3.98 -1.52 -7.79
N ARG A 37 -3.63 -1.92 -6.57
CA ARG A 37 -3.29 -0.97 -5.48
C ARG A 37 -1.95 -0.29 -5.74
N ASP A 38 -0.90 -1.05 -6.06
CA ASP A 38 0.43 -0.49 -6.30
C ASP A 38 0.43 0.47 -7.49
N THR A 39 -0.29 0.17 -8.57
CA THR A 39 -0.45 1.10 -9.70
C THR A 39 -1.13 2.40 -9.27
N ARG A 40 -2.15 2.34 -8.40
CA ARG A 40 -2.82 3.53 -7.86
C ARG A 40 -1.89 4.34 -6.95
N ASP A 41 -1.22 3.68 -6.01
CA ASP A 41 -0.28 4.32 -5.08
C ASP A 41 0.89 4.97 -5.83
N ALA A 42 1.39 4.32 -6.89
CA ALA A 42 2.44 4.87 -7.75
C ALA A 42 1.95 6.06 -8.58
N ALA A 43 0.72 6.01 -9.12
CA ALA A 43 0.11 7.13 -9.83
C ALA A 43 -0.14 8.33 -8.90
N ALA A 44 -0.58 8.07 -7.67
CA ALA A 44 -0.72 9.06 -6.60
C ALA A 44 0.62 9.74 -6.30
N ALA A 45 1.68 8.96 -6.05
CA ALA A 45 3.02 9.49 -5.81
C ALA A 45 3.50 10.36 -6.98
N ARG A 46 3.38 9.87 -8.23
CA ARG A 46 3.74 10.63 -9.43
C ARG A 46 2.95 11.94 -9.51
N SER A 47 1.63 11.90 -9.31
CA SER A 47 0.78 13.08 -9.39
C SER A 47 1.12 14.10 -8.30
N PHE A 48 1.41 13.64 -7.08
CA PHE A 48 1.78 14.49 -5.96
C PHE A 48 3.08 15.26 -6.21
N PHE A 49 4.07 14.63 -6.85
CA PHE A 49 5.33 15.28 -7.22
C PHE A 49 5.33 15.90 -8.63
N GLY A 50 4.15 16.16 -9.22
CA GLY A 50 4.04 16.80 -10.54
C GLY A 50 4.64 15.99 -11.69
N GLY A 51 4.64 14.66 -11.56
CA GLY A 51 5.20 13.72 -12.53
C GLY A 51 6.69 13.41 -12.33
N ASN A 52 7.39 14.11 -11.44
CA ASN A 52 8.82 13.93 -11.22
C ASN A 52 9.13 13.30 -9.85
N LEU A 53 9.48 12.00 -9.84
CA LEU A 53 9.89 11.31 -8.61
C LEU A 53 11.29 11.71 -8.12
N ASP A 54 12.03 12.51 -8.88
CA ASP A 54 13.30 13.14 -8.47
C ASP A 54 13.11 14.57 -7.92
N HIS A 55 11.90 14.90 -7.47
CA HIS A 55 11.66 16.20 -6.86
C HIS A 55 12.43 16.33 -5.53
N LEU A 56 12.91 17.55 -5.20
CA LEU A 56 13.61 17.82 -3.94
C LEU A 56 12.79 17.41 -2.71
N ALA A 57 11.46 17.58 -2.79
CA ALA A 57 10.52 17.17 -1.74
C ALA A 57 10.47 15.64 -1.52
N ALA A 58 10.87 14.83 -2.50
CA ALA A 58 10.97 13.38 -2.34
C ALA A 58 12.27 12.95 -1.66
N GLN A 59 13.21 13.87 -1.41
CA GLN A 59 14.47 13.64 -0.70
C GLN A 59 15.29 12.44 -1.24
N GLY A 60 15.17 12.13 -2.53
CA GLY A 60 15.82 10.97 -3.14
C GLY A 60 15.28 9.61 -2.70
N MET A 61 14.13 9.53 -2.03
CA MET A 61 13.53 8.27 -1.53
C MET A 61 13.16 7.29 -2.66
N PHE A 62 12.90 7.81 -3.87
CA PHE A 62 12.67 7.01 -5.07
C PHE A 62 13.94 6.70 -5.86
N LYS A 63 15.12 6.98 -5.31
CA LYS A 63 16.41 6.60 -5.92
C LYS A 63 16.97 5.35 -5.25
N TYR A 64 17.66 4.54 -6.04
CA TYR A 64 18.44 3.41 -5.56
C TYR A 64 19.80 3.40 -6.26
N ALA A 65 20.83 2.89 -5.58
CA ALA A 65 22.14 2.73 -6.18
C ALA A 65 22.18 1.45 -7.01
N LYS A 66 22.60 1.56 -8.28
CA LYS A 66 22.93 0.41 -9.11
C LYS A 66 24.28 0.64 -9.78
N SER A 67 25.24 -0.24 -9.50
CA SER A 67 26.62 -0.12 -10.00
C SER A 67 27.27 1.22 -9.66
N GLY A 68 27.03 1.72 -8.44
CA GLY A 68 27.56 3.02 -7.98
C GLY A 68 26.84 4.26 -8.51
N LEU A 69 25.89 4.12 -9.43
CA LEU A 69 25.14 5.24 -10.01
C LEU A 69 23.73 5.33 -9.39
N PRO A 70 23.25 6.54 -9.04
CA PRO A 70 21.89 6.73 -8.58
C PRO A 70 20.91 6.54 -9.74
N LYS A 71 19.95 5.62 -9.56
CA LYS A 71 18.92 5.33 -10.54
C LYS A 71 17.53 5.56 -9.94
N LEU A 72 16.64 6.15 -10.73
CA LEU A 72 15.25 6.37 -10.32
C LEU A 72 14.44 5.07 -10.39
N MET A 73 13.60 4.84 -9.39
CA MET A 73 12.63 3.75 -9.39
C MET A 73 11.58 4.02 -10.46
N ASN A 74 11.40 3.04 -11.35
CA ASN A 74 10.43 3.11 -12.44
C ASN A 74 9.25 2.14 -12.26
N LYS A 75 9.44 1.06 -11.49
CA LYS A 75 8.41 0.04 -11.25
C LYS A 75 7.37 0.56 -10.26
N ASP A 76 6.09 0.43 -10.62
CA ASP A 76 4.97 0.86 -9.76
C ASP A 76 5.01 0.23 -8.37
N VAL A 77 5.38 -1.05 -8.27
CA VAL A 77 5.50 -1.76 -6.97
C VAL A 77 6.54 -1.11 -6.06
N ASP A 78 7.70 -0.72 -6.62
CA ASP A 78 8.78 -0.10 -5.84
C ASP A 78 8.39 1.33 -5.42
N VAL A 79 7.79 2.09 -6.34
CA VAL A 79 7.29 3.45 -6.09
C VAL A 79 6.16 3.42 -5.05
N ALA A 80 5.19 2.53 -5.18
CA ALA A 80 4.07 2.38 -4.25
C ALA A 80 4.54 2.01 -2.85
N ARG A 81 5.48 1.07 -2.73
CA ARG A 81 6.09 0.72 -1.44
C ARG A 81 6.76 1.93 -0.81
N LYS A 82 7.60 2.65 -1.56
CA LYS A 82 8.30 3.83 -1.05
C LYS A 82 7.37 4.99 -0.73
N TRP A 83 6.30 5.15 -1.50
CA TRP A 83 5.25 6.13 -1.24
C TRP A 83 4.55 5.85 0.10
N ARG A 84 4.15 4.60 0.34
CA ARG A 84 3.57 4.18 1.62
C ARG A 84 4.54 4.36 2.79
N GLU A 85 5.82 4.01 2.60
CA GLU A 85 6.86 4.27 3.61
C GLU A 85 7.00 5.77 3.90
N LEU A 86 7.03 6.61 2.88
CA LEU A 86 7.15 8.06 3.03
C LEU A 86 5.98 8.66 3.82
N LEU A 87 4.75 8.22 3.53
CA LEU A 87 3.54 8.62 4.27
C LEU A 87 3.57 8.17 5.74
N THR A 88 4.26 7.07 6.06
CA THR A 88 4.41 6.63 7.47
C THR A 88 5.48 7.41 8.23
N VAL A 89 6.50 7.93 7.54
CA VAL A 89 7.64 8.63 8.16
C VAL A 89 7.39 10.14 8.27
N ASP A 90 6.81 10.76 7.24
CA ASP A 90 6.54 12.19 7.20
C ASP A 90 5.04 12.46 7.43
N CYS A 91 4.66 12.64 8.70
CA CYS A 91 3.28 12.95 9.09
C CYS A 91 2.76 14.24 8.40
N ALA A 92 3.62 15.22 8.11
CA ALA A 92 3.21 16.46 7.44
C ALA A 92 2.91 16.21 5.96
N LEU A 93 3.69 15.36 5.30
CA LEU A 93 3.41 14.90 3.94
C LEU A 93 2.14 14.04 3.89
N ALA A 94 1.90 13.18 4.89
CA ALA A 94 0.67 12.42 5.01
C ALA A 94 -0.57 13.31 5.17
N GLN A 95 -0.51 14.35 6.00
CA GLN A 95 -1.59 15.33 6.14
C GLN A 95 -1.86 16.10 4.85
N ARG A 96 -0.80 16.54 4.15
CA ARG A 96 -0.94 17.19 2.82
C ARG A 96 -1.55 16.25 1.78
N TRP A 97 -1.21 14.97 1.85
CA TRP A 97 -1.80 13.96 0.99
C TRP A 97 -3.28 13.79 1.28
N GLU A 98 -3.66 13.66 2.56
CA GLU A 98 -5.05 13.46 2.98
C GLU A 98 -5.97 14.64 2.63
N GLY A 99 -5.44 15.86 2.61
CA GLY A 99 -6.16 17.04 2.09
C GLY A 99 -6.17 17.17 0.56
N SER A 100 -5.54 16.27 -0.18
CA SER A 100 -5.53 16.29 -1.64
C SER A 100 -6.77 15.57 -2.19
N PRO A 101 -7.41 16.08 -3.27
CA PRO A 101 -8.59 15.44 -3.87
C PRO A 101 -8.30 14.03 -4.41
N LEU A 102 -7.02 13.66 -4.58
CA LEU A 102 -6.59 12.33 -4.98
C LEU A 102 -6.67 11.30 -3.84
N ALA A 103 -6.60 11.73 -2.57
CA ALA A 103 -6.75 10.85 -1.41
C ALA A 103 -8.22 10.45 -1.20
N ASP A 104 -9.17 11.36 -1.43
CA ASP A 104 -10.61 11.10 -1.30
C ASP A 104 -11.11 10.05 -2.31
N LEU A 105 -10.60 10.11 -3.54
CA LEU A 105 -10.86 9.09 -4.57
C LEU A 105 -10.32 7.71 -4.18
N GLN A 106 -9.30 7.66 -3.33
CA GLN A 106 -8.66 6.42 -2.89
C GLN A 106 -9.38 5.77 -1.69
N SER A 107 -9.98 6.58 -0.82
CA SER A 107 -10.69 6.16 0.41
C SER A 107 -12.04 5.48 0.14
N SER A 108 -12.71 5.83 -0.96
CA SER A 108 -14.04 5.32 -1.33
C SER A 108 -14.09 3.84 -1.78
N LEU A 109 -12.95 3.19 -2.04
CA LEU A 109 -12.89 1.88 -2.69
C LEU A 109 -12.24 0.75 -1.84
N LEU A 110 -11.98 0.95 -0.54
CA LEU A 110 -11.50 -0.10 0.36
C LEU A 110 -12.08 0.03 1.79
N PRO A 111 -12.71 -1.01 2.36
CA PRO A 111 -13.03 -1.07 3.78
C PRO A 111 -11.83 -1.64 4.54
N VAL A 112 -10.66 -1.00 4.51
CA VAL A 112 -9.54 -1.45 5.34
C VAL A 112 -8.76 -0.28 5.91
N ARG A 113 -9.09 -0.01 7.18
CA ARG A 113 -8.30 0.68 8.19
C ARG A 113 -7.82 2.06 7.77
N SER A 114 -8.66 3.03 8.13
CA SER A 114 -8.24 4.28 8.76
C SER A 114 -6.91 4.05 9.47
N LEU A 115 -5.82 4.42 8.79
CA LEU A 115 -4.55 4.67 9.44
C LEU A 115 -4.88 5.84 10.33
N ARG A 116 -5.14 5.54 11.61
CA ARG A 116 -5.16 6.52 12.68
C ARG A 116 -3.91 7.37 12.46
N ALA A 117 -4.14 8.60 12.01
CA ALA A 117 -3.15 9.63 11.91
C ALA A 117 -2.31 9.59 13.20
N CYS A 118 -0.99 9.54 12.99
CA CYS A 118 0.09 9.59 13.97
C CYS A 118 -0.37 9.65 15.44
N HIS A 119 -0.43 8.51 16.13
CA HIS A 119 -0.62 8.43 17.60
C HIS A 119 0.59 8.99 18.40
N ILE A 120 1.54 9.64 17.70
CA ILE A 120 2.77 10.22 18.26
C ILE A 120 2.71 11.77 18.24
N CYS A 121 1.70 12.38 17.60
CA CYS A 121 1.55 13.84 17.57
C CYS A 121 0.36 14.32 18.42
N VAL A 122 0.25 13.83 19.66
CA VAL A 122 -0.53 14.51 20.70
C VAL A 122 0.47 15.13 21.66
N VAL A 123 0.74 16.42 21.44
CA VAL A 123 1.30 17.31 22.47
C VAL A 123 0.18 17.61 23.46
#